data_AF-A0A8I2YJ90-F1
#
_entry.id   AF-A0A8I2YJ90-F1
#
_cell.length_a   1.000
_cell.length_b   1.000
_cell.length_c   1.000
_cell.angle_alpha   90.00
_cell.angle_beta   90.00
_cell.angle_gamma   90.00
#
_symmetry.space_group_name_H-M   'P 1'
#
loop_
_entity.id
_entity.type
_entity.pdbx_description
1 polymer ?
#
loop_
_entity_poly.entity_id
_entity_poly.type
_entity_poly.pdbx_seq_one_letter_code
_entity_poly.pdbx_strand_id
1 'polypeptide(L)'
;MNGLRLDLPLFLNLLSWGDTDCTTHPKIHYARTALMVSKELPSIIARWHQPPCSRTSTHHRARGGQITLERFAFTCVGTVIEKELDVIKDVLACPKEDLSMEDLTSLFIEDLILKLSALGFGGTPKFWSVLLRLTRTERQKARNTEKNPDLVRCFK
;
A
#
# COMPACT_ATOMS: atom_id res chain seq x y z
N MET A 1 29.79 -34.42 -2.35
CA MET A 1 28.69 -33.53 -1.94
C MET A 1 27.67 -33.53 -3.06
N ASN A 2 26.54 -34.19 -2.85
CA ASN A 2 25.52 -34.39 -3.87
C ASN A 2 25.05 -33.02 -4.39
N GLY A 3 25.13 -32.83 -5.70
CA GLY A 3 24.71 -31.59 -6.35
C GLY A 3 23.25 -31.32 -6.04
N LEU A 4 23.00 -30.42 -5.10
CA LEU A 4 21.69 -29.81 -4.89
C LEU A 4 21.30 -29.19 -6.22
N ARG A 5 20.34 -29.82 -6.89
CA ARG A 5 19.73 -29.29 -8.11
C ARG A 5 18.90 -28.10 -7.68
N LEU A 6 19.56 -26.96 -7.57
CA LEU A 6 18.95 -25.72 -7.11
C LEU A 6 17.92 -25.28 -8.14
N ASP A 7 16.64 -25.47 -7.82
CA ASP A 7 15.56 -24.93 -8.61
C ASP A 7 15.30 -23.46 -8.27
N LEU A 8 14.56 -22.79 -9.14
CA LEU A 8 14.32 -21.35 -9.02
C LEU A 8 13.56 -20.97 -7.73
N PRO A 9 12.50 -21.70 -7.31
CA PRO A 9 11.85 -21.44 -6.02
C PRO A 9 12.80 -21.56 -4.83
N LEU A 10 13.62 -22.62 -4.78
CA LEU A 10 14.57 -22.83 -3.69
C LEU A 10 15.64 -21.74 -3.67
N PHE A 11 16.17 -21.35 -4.83
CA PHE A 11 17.11 -20.23 -4.93
C PHE A 11 16.51 -18.93 -4.39
N LEU A 12 15.29 -18.59 -4.82
CA LEU A 12 14.62 -17.37 -4.37
C LEU A 12 14.33 -17.40 -2.86
N ASN A 13 13.96 -18.56 -2.32
CA ASN A 13 13.76 -18.74 -0.88
C ASN A 13 15.06 -18.52 -0.10
N LEU A 14 16.16 -19.16 -0.51
CA LEU A 14 17.48 -19.00 0.12
C LEU A 14 17.98 -17.55 0.06
N LEU A 15 17.82 -16.87 -1.08
CA LEU A 15 18.14 -15.45 -1.24
C LEU A 15 17.28 -14.57 -0.33
N SER A 16 16.02 -14.96 -0.10
CA SER A 16 15.01 -14.23 0.67
C SER A 16 14.96 -14.68 2.13
N TRP A 17 16.11 -14.80 2.80
CA TRP A 17 16.24 -15.13 4.22
C TRP A 17 15.78 -16.55 4.64
N GLY A 18 15.60 -17.47 3.69
CA GLY A 18 15.06 -18.81 3.96
C GLY A 18 15.99 -19.79 4.68
N ASP A 19 17.27 -19.45 4.87
CA ASP A 19 18.26 -20.32 5.50
C ASP A 19 19.32 -19.52 6.28
N THR A 20 19.72 -20.03 7.44
CA THR A 20 20.65 -19.34 8.36
C THR A 20 22.04 -19.22 7.76
N ASP A 21 22.51 -20.25 7.05
CA ASP A 21 23.83 -20.21 6.42
C ASP A 21 23.86 -19.18 5.30
N CYS A 22 22.76 -19.07 4.53
CA CYS A 22 22.60 -18.03 3.52
C CYS A 22 22.50 -16.61 4.11
N THR A 23 21.94 -16.46 5.31
CA THR A 23 21.82 -15.14 5.96
C THR A 23 23.13 -14.62 6.54
N THR A 24 24.02 -15.51 7.00
CA THR A 24 25.32 -15.16 7.57
C THR A 24 26.41 -15.06 6.50
N HIS A 25 26.21 -15.68 5.33
CA HIS A 25 27.20 -15.66 4.26
C HIS A 25 27.35 -14.24 3.65
N PRO A 26 28.55 -13.62 3.73
CA PRO A 26 28.74 -12.21 3.40
C PRO A 26 28.47 -11.88 1.93
N LYS A 27 28.76 -12.81 1.01
CA LYS A 27 28.46 -12.60 -0.43
C LYS A 27 26.95 -12.58 -0.72
N ILE A 28 26.17 -13.43 -0.05
CA ILE A 28 24.72 -13.52 -0.24
C ILE A 28 24.08 -12.28 0.39
N HIS A 29 24.57 -11.88 1.57
CA HIS A 29 24.19 -10.62 2.19
C HIS A 29 24.41 -9.43 1.24
N TYR A 30 25.60 -9.28 0.67
CA TYR A 30 25.91 -8.20 -0.28
C TYR A 30 25.00 -8.22 -1.51
N ALA A 31 24.80 -9.40 -2.12
CA ALA A 31 23.93 -9.54 -3.29
C ALA A 31 22.47 -9.17 -2.97
N ARG A 32 21.97 -9.57 -1.79
CA ARG A 32 20.63 -9.21 -1.31
C ARG A 32 20.51 -7.72 -1.06
N THR A 33 21.49 -7.09 -0.41
CA THR A 33 21.50 -5.64 -0.21
C THR A 33 21.48 -4.91 -1.54
N ALA A 34 22.31 -5.34 -2.51
CA ALA A 34 22.32 -4.77 -3.85
C ALA A 34 20.96 -4.89 -4.54
N LEU A 35 20.27 -6.03 -4.42
CA LEU A 35 18.92 -6.21 -4.94
C LEU A 35 17.90 -5.27 -4.27
N MET A 36 17.94 -5.11 -2.95
CA MET A 36 16.97 -4.30 -2.19
C MET A 36 17.04 -2.80 -2.52
N VAL A 37 18.20 -2.30 -2.93
CA VAL A 37 18.39 -0.90 -3.35
C VAL A 37 18.34 -0.72 -4.87
N SER A 38 18.17 -1.81 -5.62
CA SER A 38 18.17 -1.80 -7.08
C SER A 38 16.91 -1.16 -7.64
N LYS A 39 17.04 -0.47 -8.79
CA LYS A 39 15.89 0.02 -9.57
C LYS A 39 15.13 -1.12 -10.26
N GLU A 40 15.76 -2.28 -10.35
CA GLU A 40 15.26 -3.49 -10.98
C GLU A 40 14.19 -4.19 -10.13
N LEU A 41 14.32 -4.17 -8.79
CA LEU A 41 13.41 -4.85 -7.88
C LEU A 41 11.93 -4.44 -8.05
N PRO A 42 11.56 -3.14 -8.09
CA PRO A 42 10.18 -2.73 -8.39
C PRO A 42 9.68 -3.29 -9.72
N SER A 43 10.54 -3.30 -10.74
CA SER A 43 10.20 -3.83 -12.07
C SER A 43 10.01 -5.35 -12.07
N ILE A 44 10.77 -6.07 -11.24
CA ILE A 44 10.61 -7.53 -11.05
C ILE A 44 9.25 -7.82 -10.41
N ILE A 45 8.91 -7.13 -9.31
CA ILE A 45 7.64 -7.29 -8.61
C ILE A 45 6.46 -6.97 -9.53
N ALA A 46 6.57 -5.89 -10.32
CA ALA A 46 5.55 -5.52 -11.30
C ALA A 46 5.34 -6.60 -12.37
N ARG A 47 6.41 -7.24 -12.85
CA ARG A 47 6.31 -8.36 -13.80
C ARG A 47 5.77 -9.65 -13.16
N TRP A 48 6.01 -9.88 -11.88
CA TRP A 48 5.38 -11.00 -11.17
C TRP A 48 3.87 -10.78 -11.00
N HIS A 49 3.46 -9.53 -10.76
CA HIS A 49 2.04 -9.15 -10.71
C HIS A 49 1.38 -9.25 -12.08
N GLN A 50 2.05 -8.71 -13.12
CA GLN A 50 1.55 -8.73 -14.48
C GLN A 50 2.65 -9.18 -15.46
N PRO A 51 2.76 -10.50 -15.72
CA PRO A 51 3.75 -11.01 -16.64
C PRO A 51 3.57 -10.46 -18.06
N PRO A 52 4.68 -10.15 -18.77
CA PRO A 52 4.61 -9.73 -20.17
C PRO A 52 3.99 -10.85 -21.01
N CYS A 53 3.17 -10.46 -21.98
CA CYS A 53 2.48 -11.38 -22.88
C CYS A 53 2.84 -11.00 -24.32
N SER A 54 3.35 -11.95 -25.11
CA SER A 54 3.48 -11.69 -26.54
C SER A 54 2.08 -11.58 -27.16
N ARG A 55 1.92 -10.70 -28.14
CA ARG A 55 0.67 -10.54 -28.90
C ARG A 55 0.29 -11.79 -29.68
N THR A 56 1.25 -12.69 -29.90
CA THR A 56 1.14 -13.93 -30.67
C THR A 56 0.93 -15.17 -29.80
N SER A 57 1.01 -15.07 -28.47
CA SER A 57 0.87 -16.24 -27.60
C SER A 57 -0.60 -16.54 -27.31
N THR A 58 -1.02 -17.75 -27.64
CA THR A 58 -2.30 -18.35 -27.24
C THR A 58 -2.27 -18.95 -25.82
N HIS A 59 -1.09 -19.05 -25.19
CA HIS A 59 -0.98 -19.60 -23.85
C HIS A 59 -1.51 -18.64 -22.77
N HIS A 60 -2.19 -19.20 -21.77
CA HIS A 60 -2.66 -18.44 -20.61
C HIS A 60 -1.49 -17.84 -19.83
N ARG A 61 -1.63 -16.57 -19.43
CA ARG A 61 -0.67 -15.92 -18.54
C ARG A 61 -0.60 -16.66 -17.21
N ALA A 62 0.60 -16.81 -16.65
CA ALA A 62 0.78 -17.30 -15.29
C ALA A 62 0.07 -16.35 -14.31
N ARG A 63 -1.02 -16.81 -13.68
CA ARG A 63 -1.82 -16.00 -12.74
C ARG A 63 -1.45 -16.18 -11.27
N GLY A 64 -0.69 -17.22 -10.92
CA GLY A 64 -0.38 -17.55 -9.52
C GLY A 64 0.35 -16.42 -8.78
N GLY A 65 1.30 -15.76 -9.45
CA GLY A 65 2.01 -14.60 -8.90
C GLY A 65 1.10 -13.40 -8.65
N GLN A 66 0.21 -13.09 -9.59
CA GLN A 66 -0.74 -11.99 -9.47
C GLN A 66 -1.61 -12.11 -8.21
N ILE A 67 -2.28 -13.27 -8.04
CA ILE A 67 -3.20 -13.51 -6.92
C ILE A 67 -2.48 -13.39 -5.58
N THR A 68 -1.28 -13.97 -5.50
CA THR A 68 -0.47 -13.94 -4.28
C THR A 68 -0.05 -12.51 -3.92
N LEU A 69 0.41 -11.74 -4.92
CA LEU A 69 0.86 -10.37 -4.72
C LEU A 69 -0.28 -9.41 -4.39
N GLU A 70 -1.45 -9.56 -5.01
CA GLU A 70 -2.62 -8.73 -4.67
C GLU A 70 -3.08 -8.96 -3.23
N ARG A 71 -3.15 -10.22 -2.78
CA ARG A 71 -3.49 -10.56 -1.39
C ARG A 71 -2.45 -10.02 -0.40
N PHE A 72 -1.17 -10.17 -0.71
CA PHE A 72 -0.08 -9.64 0.11
C PHE A 72 -0.12 -8.10 0.18
N ALA A 73 -0.29 -7.43 -0.95
CA ALA A 73 -0.39 -5.98 -1.03
C ALA A 73 -1.58 -5.45 -0.23
N PHE A 74 -2.74 -6.11 -0.32
CA PHE A 74 -3.92 -5.75 0.47
C PHE A 74 -3.65 -5.80 1.98
N THR A 75 -2.96 -6.86 2.44
CA THR A 75 -2.56 -7.01 3.85
C THR A 75 -1.61 -5.89 4.29
N CYS A 76 -0.63 -5.55 3.45
CA CYS A 76 0.31 -4.47 3.72
C CYS A 76 -0.39 -3.11 3.81
N VAL A 77 -1.29 -2.81 2.86
CA VAL A 77 -2.07 -1.57 2.86
C VAL A 77 -2.94 -1.47 4.11
N GLY A 78 -3.63 -2.56 4.48
CA GLY A 78 -4.42 -2.62 5.72
C GLY A 78 -3.59 -2.30 6.96
N THR A 79 -2.45 -2.97 7.13
CA THR A 79 -1.53 -2.72 8.26
C THR A 79 -1.05 -1.27 8.32
N VAL A 80 -0.77 -0.67 7.16
CA VAL A 80 -0.32 0.72 7.08
C VAL A 80 -1.44 1.69 7.47
N ILE A 81 -2.66 1.45 6.99
CA ILE A 81 -3.83 2.27 7.32
C ILE A 81 -4.19 2.13 8.79
N GLU A 82 -4.21 0.92 9.34
CA GLU A 82 -4.50 0.68 10.77
C GLU A 82 -3.56 1.49 11.68
N LYS A 83 -2.26 1.50 11.35
CA LYS A 83 -1.27 2.31 12.09
C LYS A 83 -1.52 3.80 11.99
N GLU A 84 -1.98 4.30 10.85
CA GLU A 84 -2.36 5.71 10.72
C GLU A 84 -3.65 6.01 11.48
N LEU A 85 -4.65 5.14 11.42
CA LEU A 85 -5.92 5.33 12.11
C LEU A 85 -5.77 5.29 13.64
N ASP A 86 -4.83 4.50 14.16
CA ASP A 86 -4.55 4.46 15.60
C ASP A 86 -4.09 5.83 16.14
N VAL A 87 -3.43 6.64 15.32
CA VAL A 87 -2.99 8.00 15.69
C VAL A 87 -4.16 8.95 15.91
N ILE A 88 -5.26 8.79 15.16
CA ILE A 88 -6.44 9.66 15.25
C ILE A 88 -7.60 9.03 16.03
N LYS A 89 -7.39 7.85 16.59
CA LYS A 89 -8.43 7.07 17.27
C LYS A 89 -9.12 7.87 18.37
N ASP A 90 -8.36 8.62 19.15
CA ASP A 90 -8.90 9.44 20.24
C ASP A 90 -9.74 10.62 19.73
N VAL A 91 -9.42 11.14 18.54
CA VAL A 91 -10.20 12.22 17.89
C VAL A 91 -11.51 11.68 17.33
N LEU A 92 -11.51 10.44 16.85
CA LEU A 92 -12.71 9.77 16.32
C LEU A 92 -13.51 9.01 17.39
N ALA A 93 -13.00 8.94 18.62
CA ALA A 93 -13.66 8.25 19.70
C ALA A 93 -14.91 9.04 20.13
N CYS A 94 -16.04 8.34 20.16
CA CYS A 94 -17.25 8.88 20.78
C CYS A 94 -17.09 8.80 22.31
N PRO A 95 -17.27 9.91 23.05
CA PRO A 95 -17.39 9.89 24.50
C PRO A 95 -18.44 8.85 24.96
N LYS A 96 -18.21 8.26 26.15
CA LYS A 96 -19.17 7.32 26.76
C LYS A 96 -20.32 8.02 27.47
N GLU A 97 -20.23 9.34 27.67
CA GLU A 97 -21.29 10.16 28.25
C GLU A 97 -22.38 10.48 27.22
N ASP A 98 -23.56 10.87 27.71
CA ASP A 98 -24.64 11.37 26.87
C ASP A 98 -24.16 12.64 26.14
N LEU A 99 -24.02 12.54 24.82
CA LEU A 99 -23.61 13.66 23.98
C LEU A 99 -24.63 14.78 24.04
N SER A 100 -24.17 16.01 24.31
CA SER A 100 -25.05 17.17 24.17
C SER A 100 -25.33 17.45 22.69
N MET A 101 -26.40 18.21 22.41
CA MET A 101 -26.67 18.68 21.05
C MET A 101 -25.52 19.55 20.51
N GLU A 102 -24.81 20.26 21.38
CA GLU A 102 -23.63 21.05 21.02
C GLU A 102 -22.46 20.15 20.61
N ASP A 103 -22.21 19.04 21.31
CA ASP A 103 -21.15 18.08 20.94
C ASP A 103 -21.43 17.39 19.59
N LEU A 104 -22.71 17.11 19.29
CA LEU A 104 -23.14 16.55 18.02
C LEU A 104 -23.03 17.55 16.85
N THR A 105 -23.08 18.85 17.13
CA THR A 105 -23.04 19.91 16.12
C THR A 105 -21.70 20.65 16.03
N SER A 106 -20.80 20.46 17.01
CA SER A 106 -19.47 21.06 17.03
C SER A 106 -18.47 20.38 16.09
N LEU A 107 -18.84 19.26 15.47
CA LEU A 107 -17.97 18.49 14.60
C LEU A 107 -17.99 19.06 13.18
N PHE A 108 -16.99 19.88 12.85
CA PHE A 108 -16.84 20.46 11.52
C PHE A 108 -16.12 19.49 10.58
N ILE A 109 -16.73 19.24 9.41
CA ILE A 109 -16.18 18.35 8.39
C ILE A 109 -14.83 18.88 7.88
N GLU A 110 -14.68 20.20 7.81
CA GLU A 110 -13.46 20.87 7.40
C GLU A 110 -12.28 20.55 8.32
N ASP A 111 -12.51 20.54 9.64
CA ASP A 111 -11.50 20.19 10.64
C ASP A 111 -11.09 18.72 10.54
N LEU A 112 -12.07 17.84 10.23
CA LEU A 112 -11.81 16.43 9.98
C LEU A 112 -10.96 16.24 8.70
N ILE A 113 -11.30 16.94 7.61
CA ILE A 113 -10.51 16.91 6.37
C ILE A 113 -9.09 17.41 6.63
N LEU A 114 -8.91 18.51 7.36
CA LEU A 114 -7.59 19.05 7.70
C LEU A 114 -6.78 18.04 8.50
N LYS A 115 -7.36 17.40 9.52
CA LYS A 115 -6.68 16.37 10.31
C LYS A 115 -6.32 15.14 9.48
N LEU A 116 -7.23 14.63 8.65
CA LEU A 116 -6.99 13.43 7.84
C LEU A 116 -5.96 13.68 6.72
N SER A 117 -5.97 14.85 6.11
CA SER A 117 -5.10 15.21 4.99
C SER A 117 -3.74 15.78 5.41
N ALA A 118 -3.55 16.13 6.68
CA ALA A 118 -2.32 16.71 7.19
C ALA A 118 -1.10 15.79 6.96
N LEU A 119 -0.05 16.37 6.40
CA LEU A 119 1.26 15.72 6.24
C LEU A 119 2.07 15.90 7.54
N GLY A 120 1.98 14.97 8.51
CA GLY A 120 2.81 15.04 9.72
C GLY A 120 2.24 14.37 10.97
N PHE A 121 2.78 14.77 12.14
CA PHE A 121 2.39 14.27 13.47
C PHE A 121 0.89 14.49 13.72
N GLY A 122 0.12 13.40 13.70
CA GLY A 122 -1.31 13.42 13.99
C GLY A 122 -2.24 13.21 12.78
N GLY A 123 -1.71 13.13 11.55
CA GLY A 123 -2.51 12.96 10.33
C GLY A 123 -2.51 11.54 9.76
N THR A 124 -3.39 11.29 8.78
CA THR A 124 -3.52 9.98 8.11
C THR A 124 -3.36 10.08 6.58
N PRO A 125 -2.19 10.51 6.09
CA PRO A 125 -2.01 10.88 4.69
C PRO A 125 -2.15 9.69 3.72
N LYS A 126 -1.79 8.47 4.12
CA LYS A 126 -1.93 7.28 3.26
C LYS A 126 -3.38 6.79 3.23
N PHE A 127 -4.07 6.80 4.38
CA PHE A 127 -5.51 6.56 4.43
C PHE A 127 -6.26 7.56 3.55
N TRP A 128 -5.94 8.85 3.68
CA TRP A 128 -6.51 9.90 2.85
C TRP A 128 -6.24 9.64 1.36
N SER A 129 -4.99 9.29 1.00
CA SER A 129 -4.64 8.93 -0.38
C SER A 129 -5.47 7.76 -0.93
N VAL A 130 -5.76 6.75 -0.10
CA VAL A 130 -6.63 5.63 -0.48
C VAL A 130 -8.07 6.09 -0.70
N LEU A 131 -8.64 6.89 0.20
CA LEU A 131 -9.98 7.46 0.01
C LEU A 131 -10.06 8.29 -1.27
N LEU A 132 -9.06 9.13 -1.55
CA LEU A 132 -9.01 9.91 -2.78
C LEU A 132 -8.93 9.03 -4.03
N ARG A 133 -8.19 7.93 -3.97
CA ARG A 133 -8.06 6.98 -5.08
C ARG A 133 -9.35 6.19 -5.32
N LEU A 134 -10.11 5.87 -4.27
CA LEU A 134 -11.36 5.12 -4.38
C LEU A 134 -12.53 6.01 -4.83
N THR A 135 -12.52 7.28 -4.46
CA THR A 135 -13.59 8.24 -4.78
C THR A 135 -13.44 8.90 -6.15
N ARG A 136 -12.27 8.78 -6.79
CA ARG A 136 -11.96 9.40 -8.08
C ARG A 136 -11.44 8.39 -9.08
N THR A 137 -12.08 8.33 -10.24
CA THR A 137 -11.52 7.65 -11.41
C THR A 137 -10.50 8.54 -12.12
N GLU A 138 -9.54 7.95 -12.83
CA GLU A 138 -8.58 8.70 -13.66
C GLU A 138 -9.30 9.60 -14.69
N ARG A 139 -10.45 9.15 -15.20
CA ARG A 139 -11.30 9.94 -16.11
C ARG A 139 -11.91 11.17 -15.43
N GLN A 140 -12.36 11.05 -14.18
CA GLN A 140 -12.89 12.18 -13.41
C GLN A 140 -11.77 13.16 -13.03
N LYS A 141 -10.58 12.66 -12.67
CA LYS A 141 -9.41 13.50 -12.40
C LYS A 141 -9.01 14.34 -13.61
N ALA A 142 -9.05 13.76 -14.82
CA ALA A 142 -8.74 14.48 -16.06
C ALA A 142 -9.82 15.51 -16.45
N ARG A 143 -11.08 15.33 -16.02
CA ARG A 143 -12.20 16.24 -16.34
C ARG A 143 -12.40 17.36 -15.31
N ASN A 144 -12.08 17.11 -14.04
CA ASN A 144 -12.17 18.10 -12.97
C ASN A 144 -10.87 18.92 -12.89
N THR A 145 -10.65 19.80 -13.86
CA THR A 145 -9.55 20.79 -13.81
C THR A 145 -9.87 21.99 -12.91
N GLU A 146 -11.16 22.30 -12.68
CA GLU A 146 -11.60 23.46 -11.87
C GLU A 146 -12.17 23.11 -10.50
N LYS A 147 -12.63 21.88 -10.29
CA LYS A 147 -13.19 21.48 -8.99
C LYS A 147 -12.05 21.05 -8.08
N ASN A 148 -11.73 21.87 -7.07
CA ASN A 148 -10.91 21.40 -5.96
C ASN A 148 -11.78 20.45 -5.11
N PRO A 149 -11.45 19.16 -5.07
CA PRO A 149 -12.22 18.18 -4.34
C PRO A 149 -12.01 18.24 -2.82
N ASP A 150 -11.08 19.07 -2.35
CA ASP A 150 -10.92 19.41 -0.93
C ASP A 150 -11.78 20.63 -0.54
N LEU A 151 -12.44 21.29 -1.52
CA LEU A 151 -13.40 22.36 -1.29
C LEU A 151 -14.83 21.80 -1.45
N VAL A 152 -15.37 21.22 -0.38
CA VAL A 152 -16.83 21.02 -0.29
C VAL A 152 -17.45 22.40 -0.10
N ARG A 153 -17.97 23.00 -1.17
CA ARG A 153 -18.79 24.22 -1.03
C ARG A 153 -20.15 23.82 -0.45
N CYS A 154 -20.26 23.83 0.87
CA CYS A 154 -21.55 23.84 1.54
C CYS A 154 -22.18 25.22 1.26
N PHE A 155 -23.09 25.27 0.29
CA PHE A 155 -24.00 26.41 0.18
C PHE A 155 -24.94 26.36 1.39
N LYS A 156 -24.87 27.39 2.24
CA LYS A 156 -25.89 27.68 3.25
C LYS A 156 -27.16 28.18 2.56
#